data_AF-A0A2U1QX17-F1
#
_entry.id   AF-A0A2U1QX17-F1
#
_cell.length_a   1.000
_cell.length_b   1.000
_cell.length_c   1.000
_cell.angle_alpha   90.00
_cell.angle_beta   90.00
_cell.angle_gamma   90.00
#
_symmetry.space_group_name_H-M   'P 1'
#
loop_
_entity.id
_entity.type
_entity.pdbx_description
1 polymer ?
#
loop_
_entity_poly.entity_id
_entity_poly.type
_entity_poly.pdbx_seq_one_letter_code
_entity_poly.pdbx_strand_id
1 'polypeptide(L)'
;MIKKLKIITICVSIIGTFLTPIAGLLWLMMLFVLLDTAFGIYASIKLEGLKSFKSHKLFNIVVKLFFYMMTIIMSFLINKHLLNETLFGIKYLIPKIVTALWIYIEIKSIDESSIKLGNKSFWVLLKEMIEKLKGIKSDLNELIEDKKDKKD
;
A
#
# COMPACT_ATOMS: atom_id res chain seq x y z
N MET A 1 3.40 -32.45 -21.81
CA MET A 1 2.82 -31.20 -21.28
C MET A 1 2.79 -31.16 -19.74
N ILE A 2 2.25 -32.20 -19.08
CA ILE A 2 2.10 -32.28 -17.61
C ILE A 2 3.44 -32.22 -16.85
N LYS A 3 4.51 -32.87 -17.33
CA LYS A 3 5.85 -32.78 -16.72
C LYS A 3 6.44 -31.36 -16.76
N LYS A 4 6.25 -30.63 -17.88
CA LYS A 4 6.72 -29.24 -18.01
C LYS A 4 5.97 -28.31 -17.06
N LEU A 5 4.65 -28.49 -16.93
CA LEU A 5 3.83 -27.73 -15.98
C LEU A 5 4.26 -27.99 -14.52
N LYS A 6 4.52 -29.25 -14.14
CA LYS A 6 5.02 -29.59 -12.81
C LYS A 6 6.37 -28.91 -12.48
N ILE A 7 7.30 -28.88 -13.44
CA ILE A 7 8.60 -28.22 -13.24
C ILE A 7 8.41 -26.72 -13.01
N ILE A 8 7.55 -26.06 -13.78
CA ILE A 8 7.25 -24.63 -13.61
C ILE A 8 6.66 -24.37 -12.21
N THR A 9 5.68 -25.18 -11.79
CA THR A 9 5.08 -25.04 -10.45
C THR A 9 6.11 -25.21 -9.34
N ILE A 10 7.02 -26.18 -9.47
CA ILE A 10 8.10 -26.40 -8.50
C ILE A 10 9.01 -25.17 -8.43
N CYS A 11 9.48 -24.66 -9.56
CA CYS A 11 10.33 -23.46 -9.60
C CYS A 11 9.65 -22.24 -8.95
N VAL A 12 8.37 -22.01 -9.26
CA VAL A 12 7.59 -20.91 -8.66
C VAL A 12 7.45 -21.10 -7.15
N SER A 13 7.20 -22.32 -6.69
CA SER A 13 7.05 -22.60 -5.27
C SER A 13 8.34 -22.37 -4.48
N ILE A 14 9.51 -22.72 -5.04
CA ILE A 14 10.82 -22.47 -4.41
C ILE A 14 11.05 -20.96 -4.22
N ILE A 15 10.80 -20.18 -5.28
CA ILE A 15 10.94 -18.71 -5.24
C ILE A 15 9.94 -18.11 -4.23
N GLY A 16 8.69 -18.59 -4.25
CA GLY A 16 7.65 -18.14 -3.32
C GLY A 16 8.00 -18.41 -1.86
N THR A 17 8.49 -19.61 -1.54
CA THR A 17 8.91 -19.96 -0.17
C THR A 17 10.09 -19.11 0.28
N PHE A 18 11.05 -18.82 -0.61
CA PHE A 18 12.19 -17.96 -0.28
C PHE A 18 11.79 -16.53 0.07
N LEU A 19 10.77 -15.98 -0.62
CA LEU A 19 10.25 -14.63 -0.41
C LEU A 19 9.18 -14.55 0.69
N THR A 20 8.74 -15.68 1.25
CA THR A 20 7.73 -15.73 2.32
C THR A 20 8.03 -14.80 3.51
N PRO A 21 9.29 -14.62 3.98
CA PRO A 21 9.58 -13.73 5.10
C PRO A 21 9.23 -12.25 4.86
N ILE A 22 9.14 -11.83 3.59
CA ILE A 22 8.78 -10.46 3.18
C ILE A 22 7.50 -10.42 2.33
N ALA A 23 6.76 -11.52 2.21
CA ALA A 23 5.58 -11.59 1.37
C ALA A 23 4.54 -10.52 1.75
N GLY A 24 4.37 -10.25 3.05
CA GLY A 24 3.48 -9.18 3.53
C GLY A 24 3.86 -7.80 3.00
N LEU A 25 5.16 -7.49 2.89
CA LEU A 25 5.64 -6.21 2.34
C LEU A 25 5.37 -6.11 0.85
N LEU A 26 5.57 -7.21 0.11
CA LEU A 26 5.30 -7.29 -1.32
C LEU A 26 3.80 -7.12 -1.63
N TRP A 27 2.93 -7.81 -0.89
CA TRP A 27 1.48 -7.66 -1.03
C TRP A 27 1.00 -6.25 -0.69
N LEU A 28 1.55 -5.66 0.37
CA LEU A 28 1.24 -4.28 0.76
C LEU A 28 1.62 -3.30 -0.35
N MET A 29 2.82 -3.43 -0.92
CA MET A 29 3.25 -2.56 -2.01
C MET A 29 2.35 -2.71 -3.25
N MET A 30 2.01 -3.94 -3.63
CA MET A 30 1.09 -4.18 -4.75
C MET A 30 -0.28 -3.53 -4.51
N LEU A 31 -0.81 -3.62 -3.29
CA LEU A 31 -2.08 -2.96 -2.93
C LEU A 31 -2.00 -1.44 -3.14
N PHE A 32 -0.94 -0.78 -2.67
CA PHE A 32 -0.80 0.66 -2.80
C PHE A 32 -0.67 1.11 -4.26
N VAL A 33 0.09 0.40 -5.09
CA VAL A 33 0.20 0.72 -6.52
C VAL A 33 -1.13 0.52 -7.25
N LEU A 34 -1.90 -0.52 -6.90
CA LEU A 34 -3.24 -0.73 -7.45
C LEU A 34 -4.21 0.37 -7.04
N LEU A 35 -4.13 0.83 -5.78
CA LEU A 35 -4.92 1.96 -5.31
C LEU A 35 -4.55 3.26 -6.05
N ASP A 36 -3.26 3.60 -6.14
CA ASP A 36 -2.78 4.76 -6.90
C ASP A 36 -3.27 4.73 -8.35
N THR A 37 -3.15 3.57 -8.99
CA THR A 37 -3.64 3.33 -10.34
C THR A 37 -5.15 3.56 -10.44
N ALA A 38 -5.94 2.98 -9.54
CA ALA A 38 -7.39 3.12 -9.54
C ALA A 38 -7.80 4.59 -9.37
N PHE A 39 -7.12 5.32 -8.47
CA PHE A 39 -7.32 6.76 -8.28
C PHE A 39 -6.91 7.57 -9.51
N GLY A 40 -5.77 7.26 -10.14
CA GLY A 40 -5.32 7.92 -11.36
C GLY A 40 -6.27 7.71 -12.54
N ILE A 41 -6.78 6.49 -12.72
CA ILE A 41 -7.79 6.17 -13.75
C ILE A 41 -9.09 6.93 -13.45
N TYR A 42 -9.57 6.87 -12.21
CA TYR A 42 -10.76 7.59 -11.80
C TYR A 42 -10.64 9.10 -12.05
N ALA A 43 -9.50 9.69 -11.66
CA ALA A 43 -9.24 11.11 -11.87
C ALA A 43 -9.20 11.48 -13.35
N SER A 44 -8.52 10.67 -14.18
CA SER A 44 -8.43 10.87 -15.62
C SER A 44 -9.79 10.78 -16.31
N ILE A 45 -10.64 9.82 -15.94
CA ILE A 45 -12.00 9.69 -16.48
C ILE A 45 -12.87 10.88 -16.08
N LYS A 46 -12.74 11.36 -14.83
CA LYS A 46 -13.55 12.47 -14.33
C LYS A 46 -13.16 13.83 -14.95
N LEU A 47 -11.89 14.05 -15.27
CA LEU A 47 -11.41 15.30 -15.86
C LEU A 47 -11.51 15.35 -17.39
N GLU A 48 -11.13 14.27 -18.07
CA GLU A 48 -10.93 14.26 -19.53
C GLU A 48 -11.90 13.31 -20.26
N GLY A 49 -12.79 12.63 -19.52
CA GLY A 49 -13.73 11.65 -20.06
C GLY A 49 -13.08 10.31 -20.44
N LEU A 50 -13.92 9.38 -20.90
CA LEU A 50 -13.53 7.99 -21.20
C LEU A 50 -12.49 7.86 -22.34
N LYS A 51 -12.36 8.88 -23.20
CA LYS A 51 -11.39 8.90 -24.30
C LYS A 51 -9.94 9.12 -23.85
N SER A 52 -9.71 9.52 -22.59
CA SER A 52 -8.36 9.70 -22.04
C SER A 52 -7.67 8.39 -21.65
N PHE A 53 -8.44 7.29 -21.58
CA PHE A 53 -7.91 5.96 -21.28
C PHE A 53 -7.05 5.46 -22.44
N LYS A 54 -5.73 5.50 -22.27
CA LYS A 54 -4.76 5.05 -23.27
C LYS A 54 -3.82 4.00 -22.68
N SER A 55 -3.56 2.92 -23.43
CA SER A 55 -2.74 1.79 -22.99
C SER A 55 -1.32 2.18 -22.56
N HIS A 56 -0.72 3.20 -23.18
CA HIS A 56 0.63 3.65 -22.80
C HIS A 56 0.68 4.26 -21.39
N LYS A 57 -0.42 4.88 -20.92
CA LYS A 57 -0.49 5.43 -19.56
C LYS A 57 -0.49 4.32 -18.50
N LEU A 58 -1.11 3.18 -18.80
CA LEU A 58 -1.13 2.01 -17.92
C LEU A 58 0.20 1.25 -17.88
N PHE A 59 1.01 1.35 -18.94
CA PHE A 59 2.33 0.71 -18.96
C PHE A 59 3.26 1.22 -17.84
N ASN A 60 3.11 2.49 -17.44
CA ASN A 60 3.85 3.04 -16.30
C ASN A 60 3.61 2.27 -14.99
N ILE A 61 2.46 1.62 -14.82
CA ILE A 61 2.16 0.80 -13.64
C ILE A 61 3.09 -0.41 -13.59
N VAL A 62 3.33 -1.05 -14.73
CA VAL A 62 4.24 -2.20 -14.84
C VAL A 62 5.66 -1.79 -14.46
N VAL A 63 6.09 -0.61 -14.92
CA VAL A 63 7.41 -0.06 -14.60
C VAL A 63 7.51 0.25 -13.10
N LYS A 64 6.52 0.93 -12.51
CA LYS A 64 6.45 1.18 -11.06
C LYS A 64 6.53 -0.11 -10.27
N LEU A 65 5.66 -1.08 -10.56
CA LEU A 65 5.62 -2.38 -9.89
C LEU A 65 6.97 -3.10 -9.99
N PHE A 66 7.58 -3.12 -11.18
CA PHE A 66 8.89 -3.75 -11.37
C PHE A 66 9.95 -3.14 -10.46
N PHE A 67 10.11 -1.81 -10.46
CA PHE A 67 11.14 -1.15 -9.66
C PHE A 67 10.88 -1.27 -8.15
N TYR A 68 9.62 -1.14 -7.72
CA TYR A 68 9.28 -1.17 -6.30
C TYR A 68 9.46 -2.57 -5.73
N MET A 69 8.98 -3.59 -6.44
CA MET A 69 9.13 -4.98 -6.02
C MET A 69 10.60 -5.42 -6.05
N MET A 70 11.34 -5.05 -7.11
CA MET A 70 12.75 -5.40 -7.23
C MET A 70 13.60 -4.77 -6.12
N THR A 71 13.38 -3.49 -5.80
CA THR A 71 14.12 -2.83 -4.72
C THR A 71 13.80 -3.41 -3.34
N ILE A 72 12.55 -3.78 -3.06
CA ILE A 72 12.17 -4.47 -1.81
C ILE A 72 12.87 -5.84 -1.74
N ILE A 73 12.84 -6.63 -2.81
CA ILE A 73 13.52 -7.94 -2.86
C ILE A 73 15.03 -7.79 -2.68
N MET A 74 15.67 -6.85 -3.37
CA MET A 74 17.10 -6.59 -3.24
C MET A 74 17.47 -6.14 -1.83
N SER A 75 16.65 -5.28 -1.21
CA SER A 75 16.87 -4.84 0.17
C SER A 75 16.75 -5.99 1.18
N PHE A 76 15.88 -6.96 0.92
CA PHE A 76 15.80 -8.20 1.69
C PHE A 76 17.05 -9.07 1.53
N LEU A 77 17.55 -9.23 0.30
CA LEU A 77 18.79 -9.97 0.05
C LEU A 77 19.98 -9.33 0.76
N ILE A 78 20.10 -8.00 0.70
CA ILE A 78 21.13 -7.26 1.46
C ILE A 78 20.98 -7.52 2.96
N ASN A 79 19.76 -7.39 3.50
CA ASN A 79 19.56 -7.58 4.94
C ASN A 79 19.77 -9.03 5.41
N LYS A 80 19.57 -10.02 4.53
CA LYS A 80 19.72 -11.43 4.86
C LYS A 80 21.16 -11.94 4.66
N HIS A 81 21.85 -11.45 3.64
CA HIS A 81 23.16 -11.99 3.23
C HIS A 81 24.34 -11.08 3.53
N LEU A 82 24.16 -9.76 3.55
CA LEU A 82 25.24 -8.79 3.80
C LEU A 82 25.20 -8.23 5.23
N LEU A 83 24.01 -8.13 5.83
CA LEU A 83 23.81 -7.63 7.18
C LEU A 83 23.35 -8.76 8.12
N ASN A 84 23.28 -8.44 9.41
CA ASN A 84 22.59 -9.30 10.36
C ASN A 84 21.08 -9.26 10.06
N GLU A 85 20.43 -10.43 9.98
CA GLU A 85 18.99 -10.52 9.69
C GLU A 85 18.12 -9.61 10.58
N THR A 86 18.61 -9.39 11.80
CA THR A 86 18.04 -8.53 12.81
C THR A 86 18.95 -7.33 13.03
N LEU A 87 18.41 -6.13 12.82
CA LEU A 87 19.07 -4.86 13.12
C LEU A 87 18.28 -4.16 14.23
N PHE A 88 18.97 -3.69 15.27
CA PHE A 88 18.34 -3.01 16.41
C PHE A 88 17.18 -3.80 17.05
N GLY A 89 17.26 -5.14 17.08
CA GLY A 89 16.20 -6.01 17.59
C GLY A 89 15.02 -6.23 16.64
N ILE A 90 15.03 -5.63 15.44
CA ILE A 90 13.95 -5.73 14.45
C ILE A 90 14.40 -6.59 13.27
N LYS A 91 13.72 -7.72 13.06
CA LYS A 91 13.95 -8.57 11.88
C LYS A 91 13.52 -7.88 10.60
N TYR A 92 14.35 -7.96 9.56
CA TYR A 92 14.06 -7.41 8.23
C TYR A 92 13.74 -5.89 8.27
N LEU A 93 14.53 -5.13 9.04
CA LEU A 93 14.32 -3.68 9.20
C LEU A 93 14.49 -2.92 7.88
N ILE A 94 15.56 -3.19 7.11
CA ILE A 94 15.84 -2.50 5.84
C ILE A 94 14.70 -2.65 4.83
N PRO A 95 14.20 -3.85 4.48
CA PRO A 95 13.08 -3.97 3.55
C PRO A 95 11.80 -3.31 4.05
N LYS A 96 11.56 -3.24 5.38
CA LYS A 96 10.42 -2.49 5.94
C LYS A 96 10.56 -0.99 5.67
N ILE A 97 11.74 -0.42 5.91
CA ILE A 97 12.00 1.01 5.66
C ILE A 97 11.86 1.32 4.17
N VAL A 98 12.45 0.51 3.29
CA VAL A 98 12.34 0.68 1.84
C VAL A 98 10.87 0.61 1.39
N THR A 99 10.11 -0.36 1.90
CA THR A 99 8.68 -0.49 1.60
C THR A 99 7.89 0.74 2.07
N ALA A 100 8.18 1.26 3.28
CA ALA A 100 7.53 2.45 3.81
C ALA A 100 7.81 3.70 2.96
N LEU A 101 9.04 3.86 2.46
CA LEU A 101 9.40 4.96 1.55
C LEU A 101 8.60 4.90 0.24
N TRP A 102 8.46 3.71 -0.37
CA TRP A 102 7.65 3.56 -1.57
C TRP A 102 6.16 3.80 -1.34
N ILE A 103 5.61 3.30 -0.23
CA ILE A 103 4.22 3.58 0.16
C ILE A 103 4.00 5.09 0.34
N TYR A 104 4.95 5.79 0.96
CA TYR A 104 4.86 7.25 1.10
C TYR A 104 4.82 7.96 -0.26
N ILE A 105 5.63 7.53 -1.22
CA ILE A 105 5.62 8.07 -2.59
C ILE A 105 4.26 7.86 -3.26
N GLU A 106 3.66 6.68 -3.12
CA GLU A 106 2.33 6.38 -3.70
C GLU A 106 1.21 7.16 -3.01
N ILE A 107 1.26 7.33 -1.69
CA ILE A 107 0.31 8.21 -0.97
C ILE A 107 0.43 9.64 -1.50
N LYS A 108 1.64 10.12 -1.75
CA LYS A 108 1.85 11.47 -2.30
C LYS A 108 1.34 11.60 -3.74
N SER A 109 1.50 10.55 -4.56
CA SER A 109 0.94 10.46 -5.91
C SER A 109 -0.60 10.51 -5.90
N ILE A 110 -1.24 9.80 -4.96
CA ILE A 110 -2.69 9.85 -4.76
C ILE A 110 -3.15 11.25 -4.33
N ASP A 111 -2.44 11.88 -3.40
CA ASP A 111 -2.72 13.24 -2.92
C ASP A 111 -2.71 14.26 -4.07
N GLU A 112 -1.70 14.20 -4.94
CA GLU A 112 -1.63 15.05 -6.13
C GLU A 112 -2.82 14.81 -7.09
N SER A 113 -3.16 13.54 -7.33
CA SER A 113 -4.30 13.17 -8.18
C SER A 113 -5.64 13.63 -7.58
N SER A 114 -5.78 13.60 -6.25
CA SER A 114 -6.95 14.11 -5.53
C SER A 114 -7.07 15.63 -5.63
N ILE A 115 -5.97 16.36 -5.42
CA ILE A 115 -5.96 17.84 -5.53
C ILE A 115 -6.31 18.29 -6.95
N LYS A 116 -5.83 17.59 -7.99
CA LYS A 116 -6.20 17.86 -9.39
C LYS A 116 -7.70 17.75 -9.66
N LEU A 117 -8.43 16.95 -8.87
CA LEU A 117 -9.88 16.83 -8.95
C LEU A 117 -10.65 17.92 -8.20
N GLY A 118 -9.94 18.86 -7.58
CA GLY A 118 -10.54 19.89 -6.71
C GLY A 118 -10.90 19.38 -5.32
N ASN A 119 -10.45 18.17 -4.94
CA ASN A 119 -10.64 17.67 -3.58
C ASN A 119 -9.62 18.30 -2.62
N LYS A 120 -9.95 18.32 -1.33
CA LYS A 120 -9.01 18.66 -0.26
C LYS A 120 -7.83 17.69 -0.26
N SER A 121 -6.67 18.16 0.21
CA SER A 121 -5.49 17.30 0.36
C SER A 121 -5.80 16.10 1.26
N PHE A 122 -5.16 14.98 0.98
CA PHE A 122 -5.32 13.73 1.72
C PHE A 122 -5.06 13.93 3.23
N TRP A 123 -4.12 14.80 3.59
CA TRP A 123 -3.84 15.19 4.97
C TRP A 123 -5.02 15.86 5.67
N VAL A 124 -5.74 16.73 4.97
CA VAL A 124 -6.92 17.40 5.51
C VAL A 124 -8.06 16.40 5.66
N LEU A 125 -8.29 15.54 4.67
CA LEU A 125 -9.29 14.47 4.74
C LEU A 125 -9.01 13.50 5.90
N LEU A 126 -7.75 13.11 6.10
CA LEU A 126 -7.35 12.23 7.17
C LEU A 126 -7.51 12.90 8.54
N LYS A 127 -7.19 14.19 8.66
CA LYS A 127 -7.42 14.96 9.89
C LYS A 127 -8.92 15.07 10.21
N GLU A 128 -9.74 15.38 9.21
CA GLU A 128 -11.21 15.43 9.35
C GLU A 128 -11.79 14.06 9.73
N MET A 129 -11.27 12.96 9.18
CA MET A 129 -11.66 11.60 9.58
C MET A 129 -11.30 11.31 11.04
N ILE A 130 -10.09 11.64 11.48
CA ILE A 130 -9.65 11.44 12.88
C ILE A 130 -10.50 12.29 13.83
N GLU A 131 -10.79 13.54 13.48
CA GLU A 131 -11.65 14.43 14.27
C GLU A 131 -13.08 13.87 14.39
N LYS A 132 -13.66 13.39 13.29
CA LYS A 132 -14.98 12.71 13.31
C LYS A 132 -14.98 11.45 14.17
N LEU A 133 -13.93 10.62 14.09
CA LEU A 133 -13.81 9.42 14.91
C LEU A 133 -13.69 9.75 16.40
N LYS A 134 -12.97 10.82 16.75
CA LYS A 134 -12.89 11.32 18.13
C LYS A 134 -14.25 11.82 18.63
N GLY A 135 -14.99 12.57 17.80
CA GLY A 135 -16.35 13.01 18.12
C GLY A 135 -17.30 11.84 18.37
N ILE A 136 -17.33 10.84 17.49
CA ILE A 136 -18.16 9.65 17.68
C ILE A 136 -17.80 8.93 19.00
N LYS A 137 -16.52 8.86 19.36
CA LYS A 137 -16.08 8.26 20.62
C LYS A 137 -16.53 9.07 21.84
N SER A 138 -16.51 10.41 21.79
CA SER A 138 -17.02 11.24 22.89
C SER A 138 -18.53 11.09 23.03
N ASP A 139 -19.26 11.14 21.93
CA ASP A 139 -20.73 11.02 21.93
C ASP A 139 -21.17 9.64 22.47
N LEU A 140 -20.44 8.57 22.11
CA LEU A 140 -20.67 7.23 22.65
C LEU A 140 -20.41 7.14 24.16
N ASN A 141 -19.39 7.85 24.67
CA ASN A 141 -19.08 7.86 26.10
C ASN A 141 -20.16 8.62 26.89
N GLU A 142 -20.60 9.79 26.41
CA GLU A 142 -21.70 10.55 27.03
C GLU A 142 -23.00 9.71 27.08
N LEU A 143 -23.34 9.00 25.99
CA LEU A 143 -24.50 8.10 25.96
C LEU A 143 -24.39 6.92 26.93
N ILE A 144 -23.18 6.45 27.25
CA ILE A 144 -22.95 5.38 28.21
C ILE A 144 -23.07 5.92 29.65
N GLU A 145 -22.60 7.14 29.91
CA GLU A 145 -22.71 7.80 31.21
C GLU A 145 -24.18 8.19 31.52
N ASP A 146 -24.90 8.78 30.56
CA ASP A 146 -26.34 9.10 30.68
C ASP A 146 -27.22 7.85 30.95
N LYS A 147 -26.80 6.68 30.46
CA LYS A 147 -27.49 5.41 30.72
C LYS A 147 -27.18 4.80 32.08
N LYS A 148 -26.07 5.19 32.71
CA LYS A 148 -25.76 4.79 34.09
C LYS A 148 -26.53 5.64 35.09
N ASP A 149 -26.61 6.95 34.88
CA ASP A 149 -27.36 7.87 35.77
C ASP A 149 -28.88 7.64 35.77
N LYS A 150 -29.45 7.05 34.71
CA LYS A 150 -30.89 6.69 34.65
C LYS A 150 -31.24 5.33 35.28
N LYS A 151 -30.26 4.62 35.83
CA LYS A 151 -30.43 3.26 36.39
C LYS A 151 -30.33 3.20 37.92
N ASP A 152 -29.98 4.33 38.54
CA ASP A 152 -30.06 4.60 39.98
C ASP A 152 -31.33 5.41 40.31
#